data_AF-A0A429DPQ9-F1
#
_entry.id   AF-A0A429DPQ9-F1
#
_cell.length_a   1.000
_cell.length_b   1.000
_cell.length_c   1.000
_cell.angle_alpha   90.00
_cell.angle_beta   90.00
_cell.angle_gamma   90.00
#
_symmetry.space_group_name_H-M   'P 1'
#
loop_
_entity.id
_entity.type
_entity.pdbx_description
1 polymer ?
#
loop_
_entity_poly.entity_id
_entity_poly.type
_entity_poly.pdbx_seq_one_letter_code
_entity_poly.pdbx_strand_id
1 'polypeptide(L)'
;EAADVVQPVLWAVMVSLAAVWEAAGVVPDAVVGHSQGEIAAAVVAGILSLEDAAKVVALRSRTLRGLAGRGGMLSIAEPVDAVRARIASFEGRLSVAAVNGPSATVVSGDADALRELAESCGESPRTRVIPVDYASHSAHVDELRDEIVSVLEGIEPRGARVPMVSAMSGEWLNGPELTPEYWYASLRETVEFDRAIRVLGESGHGVFVESSPHPVLTPAI
;
A
#
# COMPACT_ATOMS: atom_id res chain seq x y z
N GLU A 1 -10.95 14.02 1.50
CA GLU A 1 -12.12 13.14 1.66
C GLU A 1 -11.79 12.07 2.68
N ALA A 2 -12.77 11.52 3.39
CA ALA A 2 -12.50 10.54 4.45
C ALA A 2 -12.02 9.19 3.86
N ALA A 3 -11.01 8.59 4.49
CA ALA A 3 -10.36 7.36 4.00
C ALA A 3 -11.33 6.20 3.79
N ASP A 4 -12.36 6.10 4.63
CA ASP A 4 -13.39 5.06 4.58
C ASP A 4 -14.44 5.23 3.47
N VAL A 5 -14.41 6.34 2.75
CA VAL A 5 -15.15 6.52 1.50
C VAL A 5 -14.21 6.26 0.32
N VAL A 6 -13.02 6.86 0.35
CA VAL A 6 -12.08 6.80 -0.77
C VAL A 6 -11.54 5.39 -1.01
N GLN A 7 -11.12 4.66 0.04
CA GLN A 7 -10.53 3.34 -0.14
C GLN A 7 -11.52 2.33 -0.73
N PRO A 8 -12.77 2.18 -0.23
CA PRO A 8 -13.74 1.25 -0.84
C PRO A 8 -14.13 1.63 -2.26
N VAL A 9 -14.28 2.92 -2.57
CA VAL A 9 -14.61 3.38 -3.93
C VAL A 9 -13.46 3.08 -4.88
N LEU A 10 -12.21 3.40 -4.50
CA LEU A 10 -11.04 3.07 -5.31
C LEU A 10 -10.90 1.56 -5.52
N TRP A 11 -11.10 0.76 -4.47
CA TRP A 11 -11.10 -0.70 -4.58
C TRP A 11 -12.13 -1.20 -5.60
N ALA A 12 -13.37 -0.70 -5.54
CA ALA A 12 -14.42 -1.07 -6.49
C ALA A 12 -14.04 -0.69 -7.92
N VAL A 13 -13.44 0.49 -8.13
CA VAL A 13 -12.94 0.92 -9.44
C VAL A 13 -11.82 0.01 -9.94
N MET A 14 -10.81 -0.28 -9.12
CA MET A 14 -9.65 -1.12 -9.51
C MET A 14 -10.07 -2.54 -9.89
N VAL A 15 -10.95 -3.16 -9.09
CA VAL A 15 -11.52 -4.50 -9.36
C VAL A 15 -12.36 -4.49 -10.64
N SER A 16 -13.19 -3.45 -10.83
CA SER A 16 -14.01 -3.33 -12.04
C SER A 16 -13.18 -3.12 -13.30
N LEU A 17 -12.11 -2.30 -13.24
CA LEU A 17 -11.19 -2.10 -14.35
C LEU A 17 -10.43 -3.38 -14.70
N ALA A 18 -10.03 -4.18 -13.70
CA ALA A 18 -9.42 -5.48 -13.94
C ALA A 18 -10.38 -6.42 -14.69
N ALA A 19 -11.67 -6.44 -14.31
CA ALA A 19 -12.68 -7.21 -15.03
C ALA A 19 -12.93 -6.70 -16.47
N VAL A 20 -12.81 -5.39 -16.71
CA VAL A 20 -12.88 -4.82 -18.08
C VAL A 20 -11.71 -5.29 -18.93
N TRP A 21 -10.49 -5.32 -18.38
CA TRP A 21 -9.32 -5.87 -19.07
C TRP A 21 -9.49 -7.35 -19.40
N GLU A 22 -9.95 -8.14 -18.44
CA GLU A 22 -10.22 -9.57 -18.64
C GLU A 22 -11.30 -9.79 -19.71
N ALA A 23 -12.38 -9.01 -19.70
CA ALA A 23 -13.42 -9.07 -20.73
C ALA A 23 -12.91 -8.69 -22.13
N ALA A 24 -11.85 -7.88 -22.21
CA ALA A 24 -11.15 -7.54 -23.44
C ALA A 24 -10.09 -8.59 -23.85
N GLY A 25 -9.96 -9.69 -23.10
CA GLY A 25 -9.01 -10.78 -23.36
C GLY A 25 -7.62 -10.57 -22.76
N VAL A 26 -7.44 -9.54 -21.92
CA VAL A 26 -6.18 -9.28 -21.21
C VAL A 26 -6.29 -9.87 -19.81
N VAL A 27 -5.74 -11.07 -19.64
CA VAL A 27 -5.67 -11.78 -18.34
C VAL A 27 -4.28 -11.59 -17.73
N PRO A 28 -4.17 -11.29 -16.42
CA PRO A 28 -2.87 -11.10 -15.78
C PRO A 28 -2.17 -12.45 -15.53
N ASP A 29 -0.88 -12.53 -15.86
CA ASP A 29 -0.02 -13.67 -15.47
C ASP A 29 0.43 -13.59 -14.00
N ALA A 30 0.46 -12.37 -13.45
CA ALA A 30 0.76 -12.08 -12.06
C ALA A 30 0.11 -10.76 -11.64
N VAL A 31 -0.11 -10.57 -10.34
CA VAL A 31 -0.62 -9.31 -9.79
C VAL A 31 0.24 -8.81 -8.63
N VAL A 32 0.27 -7.49 -8.45
CA VAL A 32 0.87 -6.80 -7.32
C VAL A 32 -0.03 -5.62 -6.94
N GLY A 33 -0.14 -5.34 -5.64
CA GLY A 33 -0.88 -4.19 -5.15
C GLY A 33 0.01 -3.27 -4.32
N HIS A 34 -0.33 -1.98 -4.27
CA HIS A 34 0.37 -1.01 -3.42
C HIS A 34 -0.50 -0.65 -2.21
N SER A 35 -0.06 -0.98 -1.00
CA SER A 35 -0.84 -0.77 0.24
C SER A 35 -2.28 -1.32 0.10
N GLN A 36 -3.31 -0.47 0.19
CA GLN A 36 -4.71 -0.87 -0.01
C GLN A 36 -4.99 -1.53 -1.37
N GLY A 37 -4.15 -1.28 -2.38
CA GLY A 37 -4.25 -1.91 -3.69
C GLY A 37 -4.05 -3.42 -3.63
N GLU A 38 -3.38 -3.95 -2.60
CA GLU A 38 -3.29 -5.40 -2.38
C GLU A 38 -4.66 -6.05 -2.16
N ILE A 39 -5.63 -5.32 -1.62
CA ILE A 39 -6.99 -5.85 -1.42
C ILE A 39 -7.68 -6.07 -2.78
N ALA A 40 -7.44 -5.19 -3.76
CA ALA A 40 -7.93 -5.40 -5.13
C ALA A 40 -7.15 -6.51 -5.84
N ALA A 41 -5.82 -6.54 -5.69
CA ALA A 41 -4.98 -7.60 -6.25
C ALA A 41 -5.39 -8.98 -5.72
N ALA A 42 -5.72 -9.12 -4.43
CA ALA A 42 -6.18 -10.37 -3.83
C ALA A 42 -7.51 -10.87 -4.41
N VAL A 43 -8.41 -9.97 -4.82
CA VAL A 43 -9.65 -10.34 -5.53
C VAL A 43 -9.32 -10.85 -6.94
N VAL A 44 -8.49 -10.12 -7.68
CA VAL A 44 -8.08 -10.50 -9.04
C VAL A 44 -7.32 -11.83 -9.03
N ALA A 45 -6.46 -12.04 -8.03
CA ALA A 45 -5.77 -13.30 -7.79
C ALA A 45 -6.71 -14.46 -7.42
N GLY A 46 -7.95 -14.17 -7.04
CA GLY A 46 -8.91 -15.14 -6.55
C GLY A 46 -8.65 -15.63 -5.13
N ILE A 47 -7.76 -14.97 -4.38
CA ILE A 47 -7.43 -15.28 -2.99
C ILE A 47 -8.59 -14.88 -2.08
N LEU A 48 -9.12 -13.67 -2.24
CA LEU A 48 -10.30 -13.22 -1.52
C LEU A 48 -11.54 -13.27 -2.42
N SER A 49 -12.68 -13.62 -1.82
CA SER A 49 -13.98 -13.36 -2.43
C SER A 49 -14.24 -11.86 -2.53
N LEU A 50 -15.18 -11.44 -3.39
CA LEU A 50 -15.58 -10.04 -3.46
C LEU A 50 -16.15 -9.54 -2.12
N GLU A 51 -16.86 -10.42 -1.40
CA GLU A 51 -17.48 -10.16 -0.10
C GLU A 51 -16.41 -9.97 1.00
N ASP A 52 -15.42 -10.87 1.05
CA ASP A 52 -14.32 -10.76 2.02
C ASP A 52 -13.45 -9.55 1.74
N ALA A 53 -13.12 -9.28 0.49
CA ALA A 53 -12.34 -8.10 0.14
C ALA A 53 -13.10 -6.79 0.41
N ALA A 54 -14.41 -6.75 0.15
CA ALA A 54 -15.27 -5.63 0.54
C ALA A 54 -15.25 -5.42 2.07
N LYS A 55 -15.31 -6.51 2.84
CA LYS A 55 -15.16 -6.49 4.29
C LYS A 55 -13.78 -5.94 4.69
N VAL A 56 -12.69 -6.43 4.10
CA VAL A 56 -11.33 -5.96 4.38
C VAL A 56 -11.22 -4.46 4.12
N VAL A 57 -11.56 -3.99 2.92
CA VAL A 57 -11.38 -2.56 2.57
C VAL A 57 -12.28 -1.66 3.41
N ALA A 58 -13.54 -2.03 3.66
CA ALA A 58 -14.47 -1.20 4.40
C ALA A 58 -14.15 -1.13 5.90
N LEU A 59 -13.81 -2.26 6.52
CA LEU A 59 -13.54 -2.30 7.96
C LEU A 59 -12.17 -1.70 8.29
N ARG A 60 -11.12 -2.03 7.51
CA ARG A 60 -9.78 -1.47 7.66
C ARG A 60 -9.79 0.05 7.52
N SER A 61 -10.44 0.57 6.48
CA SER A 61 -10.50 2.02 6.24
C SER A 61 -11.35 2.77 7.26
N ARG A 62 -12.39 2.13 7.82
CA ARG A 62 -13.15 2.70 8.93
C ARG A 62 -12.32 2.78 10.21
N THR A 63 -11.59 1.73 10.55
CA THR A 63 -10.71 1.72 11.75
C THR A 63 -9.58 2.76 11.61
N LEU A 64 -9.09 3.01 10.40
CA LEU A 64 -8.13 4.10 10.13
C LEU A 64 -8.63 5.50 10.51
N ARG A 65 -9.95 5.73 10.65
CA ARG A 65 -10.48 7.01 11.17
C ARG A 65 -9.96 7.33 12.58
N GLY A 66 -9.57 6.33 13.38
CA GLY A 66 -8.96 6.54 14.69
C GLY A 66 -7.63 7.31 14.66
N LEU A 67 -6.98 7.35 13.49
CA LEU A 67 -5.73 8.08 13.25
C LEU A 67 -5.92 9.42 12.54
N ALA A 68 -7.15 9.79 12.19
CA ALA A 68 -7.42 11.03 11.48
C ALA A 68 -6.97 12.26 12.28
N GLY A 69 -6.22 13.14 11.63
CA GLY A 69 -5.63 14.33 12.24
C GLY A 69 -4.38 14.07 13.09
N ARG A 70 -3.92 12.82 13.21
CA ARG A 70 -2.79 12.43 14.09
C ARG A 70 -1.49 12.19 13.35
N GLY A 71 -1.41 12.54 12.07
CA GLY A 71 -0.17 12.42 11.29
C GLY A 71 -0.37 12.82 9.84
N GLY A 72 0.58 12.43 9.00
CA GLY A 72 0.48 12.60 7.56
C GLY A 72 1.50 11.78 6.81
N MET A 73 1.66 12.09 5.51
CA MET A 73 2.65 11.43 4.65
C MET A 73 3.30 12.43 3.68
N LEU A 74 4.60 12.23 3.42
CA LEU A 74 5.43 13.06 2.56
C LEU A 74 6.16 12.17 1.55
N SER A 75 5.97 12.44 0.26
CA SER A 75 6.79 11.84 -0.81
C SER A 75 8.07 12.66 -0.98
N ILE A 76 9.21 11.96 -1.11
CA ILE A 76 10.55 12.53 -1.30
C ILE A 76 11.18 11.87 -2.52
N ALA A 77 11.67 12.69 -3.45
CA ALA A 77 12.34 12.25 -4.66
C ALA A 77 13.80 11.82 -4.39
N GLU A 78 14.00 10.87 -3.47
CA GLU A 78 15.30 10.31 -3.10
C GLU A 78 15.26 8.79 -2.90
N PRO A 79 16.43 8.13 -3.02
CA PRO A 79 16.60 6.74 -2.62
C PRO A 79 16.31 6.52 -1.13
N VAL A 80 15.83 5.32 -0.79
CA VAL A 80 15.43 4.98 0.59
C VAL A 80 16.55 5.15 1.60
N ASP A 81 17.81 4.85 1.26
CA ASP A 81 18.93 4.96 2.20
C ASP A 81 19.24 6.41 2.58
N ALA A 82 19.10 7.34 1.62
CA ALA A 82 19.22 8.78 1.91
C ALA A 82 18.08 9.25 2.81
N VAL A 83 16.84 8.81 2.55
CA VAL A 83 15.69 9.14 3.39
C VAL A 83 15.82 8.55 4.79
N ARG A 84 16.29 7.30 4.94
CA ARG A 84 16.58 6.69 6.25
C ARG A 84 17.59 7.51 7.03
N ALA A 85 18.65 7.99 6.38
CA ALA A 85 19.63 8.86 7.03
C ALA A 85 19.02 10.19 7.50
N ARG A 86 18.13 10.80 6.71
CA ARG A 86 17.42 12.04 7.09
C ARG A 86 16.48 11.85 8.26
N ILE A 87 15.72 10.76 8.31
CA ILE A 87 14.72 10.54 9.35
C ILE A 87 15.32 10.01 10.66
N ALA A 88 16.61 9.62 10.67
CA ALA A 88 17.28 9.07 11.85
C ALA A 88 17.26 10.03 13.06
N SER A 89 17.30 11.34 12.83
CA SER A 89 17.26 12.37 13.88
C SER A 89 15.87 12.57 14.50
N PHE A 90 14.82 11.96 13.95
CA PHE A 90 13.44 12.12 14.41
C PHE A 90 13.01 11.05 15.42
N GLU A 91 13.94 10.20 15.89
CA GLU A 91 13.76 9.30 17.05
C GLU A 91 12.46 8.45 17.01
N GLY A 92 12.10 7.94 15.83
CA GLY A 92 10.93 7.07 15.65
C GLY A 92 9.60 7.80 15.38
N ARG A 93 9.59 9.13 15.38
CA ARG A 93 8.42 9.96 15.02
C ARG A 93 8.06 9.86 13.54
N LEU A 94 9.00 9.41 12.71
CA LEU A 94 8.86 9.21 11.28
C LEU A 94 9.24 7.76 10.91
N SER A 95 8.58 7.22 9.90
CA SER A 95 8.83 5.89 9.33
C SER A 95 8.88 5.97 7.82
N VAL A 96 9.68 5.12 7.17
CA VAL A 96 9.56 4.89 5.74
C VAL A 96 8.26 4.12 5.49
N ALA A 97 7.33 4.77 4.80
CA ALA A 97 6.01 4.22 4.51
C ALA A 97 6.02 3.38 3.23
N ALA A 98 6.74 3.83 2.21
CA ALA A 98 6.83 3.14 0.93
C ALA A 98 8.13 3.43 0.20
N VAL A 99 8.66 2.42 -0.47
CA VAL A 99 9.77 2.49 -1.44
C VAL A 99 9.18 2.17 -2.80
N ASN A 100 8.86 3.21 -3.58
CA ASN A 100 8.16 3.06 -4.84
C ASN A 100 9.11 2.89 -6.03
N GLY A 101 10.36 3.33 -5.90
CA GLY A 101 11.39 3.18 -6.94
C GLY A 101 12.75 3.68 -6.47
N PRO A 102 13.78 3.63 -7.34
CA PRO A 102 15.17 3.98 -6.99
C PRO A 102 15.36 5.39 -6.44
N SER A 103 14.44 6.32 -6.75
CA SER A 103 14.46 7.71 -6.27
C SER A 103 13.08 8.19 -5.84
N ALA A 104 12.23 7.30 -5.32
CA ALA A 104 10.85 7.63 -4.94
C ALA A 104 10.50 6.94 -3.62
N THR A 105 10.62 7.68 -2.52
CA THR A 105 10.34 7.17 -1.17
C THR A 105 9.21 7.99 -0.54
N VAL A 106 8.38 7.36 0.29
CA VAL A 106 7.35 8.03 1.09
C VAL A 106 7.68 7.85 2.56
N VAL A 107 7.54 8.93 3.33
CA VAL A 107 7.69 8.97 4.78
C VAL A 107 6.31 9.24 5.40
N SER A 108 6.01 8.62 6.54
CA SER A 108 4.81 8.85 7.32
C SER A 108 5.14 9.03 8.80
N GLY A 109 4.34 9.81 9.52
CA GLY A 109 4.50 9.99 10.95
C GLY A 109 3.88 11.30 11.44
N ASP A 110 4.47 11.87 12.49
CA ASP A 110 3.99 13.11 13.12
C ASP A 110 3.96 14.27 12.12
N ALA A 111 2.87 15.05 12.12
CA ALA A 111 2.67 16.12 11.17
C ALA A 111 3.69 17.26 11.28
N ASP A 112 4.20 17.54 12.48
CA ASP A 112 5.26 18.54 12.69
C ASP A 112 6.65 18.03 12.30
N ALA A 113 6.97 16.77 12.60
CA ALA A 113 8.19 16.14 12.12
C ALA A 113 8.26 16.08 10.58
N LEU A 114 7.14 15.80 9.91
CA LEU A 114 7.08 15.82 8.44
C LEU A 114 7.30 17.24 7.86
N ARG A 115 6.83 18.28 8.55
CA ARG A 115 7.08 19.67 8.16
C ARG A 115 8.56 20.03 8.30
N GLU A 116 9.16 19.70 9.44
CA GLU A 116 10.60 19.89 9.67
C GLU A 116 11.46 19.13 8.65
N LEU A 117 11.10 17.87 8.35
CA LEU A 117 11.78 17.09 7.31
C LEU A 117 11.67 17.77 5.94
N ALA A 118 10.46 18.22 5.54
CA ALA A 118 10.25 18.89 4.28
C ALA A 118 11.05 20.21 4.17
N GLU A 119 11.11 20.99 5.26
CA GLU A 119 11.91 22.21 5.35
C GLU A 119 13.41 21.91 5.22
N SER A 120 13.90 20.83 5.84
CA SER A 120 15.30 20.39 5.76
C SER A 120 15.74 19.96 4.35
N CYS A 121 14.80 19.53 3.50
CA CYS A 121 15.06 19.21 2.11
C CYS A 121 15.23 20.46 1.23
N GLY A 122 14.70 21.62 1.65
CA GLY A 122 14.73 22.84 0.85
C GLY A 122 14.13 22.64 -0.54
N GLU A 123 14.83 23.08 -1.58
CA GLU A 123 14.42 22.90 -2.98
C GLU A 123 14.84 21.54 -3.57
N SER A 124 15.80 20.84 -2.94
CA SER A 124 16.34 19.57 -3.42
C SER A 124 16.73 18.64 -2.26
N PRO A 125 16.08 17.47 -2.15
CA PRO A 125 15.19 16.85 -3.14
C PRO A 125 13.78 17.46 -3.17
N ARG A 126 13.08 17.24 -4.28
CA ARG A 126 11.65 17.57 -4.39
C ARG A 126 10.86 16.77 -3.36
N THR A 127 10.05 17.45 -2.57
CA THR A 127 9.08 16.86 -1.65
C THR A 127 7.66 17.16 -2.09
N ARG A 128 6.71 16.29 -1.73
CA ARG A 128 5.27 16.49 -1.99
C ARG A 128 4.46 15.91 -0.85
N VAL A 129 3.64 16.74 -0.20
CA VAL A 129 2.66 16.27 0.79
C VAL A 129 1.60 15.43 0.09
N ILE A 130 1.33 14.26 0.65
CA ILE A 130 0.23 13.40 0.20
C ILE A 130 -1.03 13.85 0.94
N PRO A 131 -2.17 14.06 0.25
CA PRO A 131 -3.38 14.61 0.86
C PRO A 131 -4.14 13.55 1.70
N VAL A 132 -3.49 13.11 2.77
CA VAL A 132 -4.02 12.22 3.82
C VAL A 132 -3.69 12.83 5.18
N ASP A 133 -4.59 12.63 6.14
CA ASP A 133 -4.52 13.19 7.50
C ASP A 133 -4.17 12.13 8.55
N TYR A 134 -3.61 10.99 8.13
CA TYR A 134 -3.19 9.89 8.99
C TYR A 134 -1.84 9.32 8.49
N ALA A 135 -1.11 8.67 9.40
CA ALA A 135 0.21 8.08 9.14
C ALA A 135 0.15 6.55 9.06
N SER A 136 -0.36 6.00 7.96
CA SER A 136 -0.24 4.55 7.67
C SER A 136 1.21 4.14 7.44
N HIS A 137 1.54 2.86 7.63
CA HIS A 137 2.89 2.31 7.48
C HIS A 137 3.90 2.91 8.48
N SER A 138 3.43 3.16 9.72
CA SER A 138 4.22 3.70 10.82
C SER A 138 3.74 3.15 12.16
N ALA A 139 4.50 3.45 13.23
CA ALA A 139 4.13 3.11 14.60
C ALA A 139 2.75 3.62 15.04
N HIS A 140 2.17 4.62 14.35
CA HIS A 140 0.80 5.07 14.61
C HIS A 140 -0.23 3.95 14.40
N VAL A 141 0.06 2.96 13.56
CA VAL A 141 -0.88 1.86 13.29
C VAL A 141 -0.90 0.83 14.44
N ASP A 142 0.10 0.83 15.33
CA ASP A 142 0.22 -0.17 16.40
C ASP A 142 -0.99 -0.18 17.35
N GLU A 143 -1.59 0.99 17.62
CA GLU A 143 -2.80 1.09 18.46
C GLU A 143 -4.06 0.52 17.81
N LEU A 144 -4.08 0.36 16.49
CA LEU A 144 -5.22 -0.18 15.75
C LEU A 144 -5.15 -1.70 15.58
N ARG A 145 -4.07 -2.34 16.05
CA ARG A 145 -3.80 -3.77 15.82
C ARG A 145 -4.97 -4.67 16.19
N ASP A 146 -5.37 -4.59 17.46
CA ASP A 146 -6.37 -5.50 18.01
C ASP A 146 -7.75 -5.27 17.37
N GLU A 147 -8.10 -4.01 17.06
CA GLU A 147 -9.34 -3.69 16.35
C GLU A 147 -9.31 -4.24 14.92
N ILE A 148 -8.24 -4.02 14.15
CA ILE A 148 -8.11 -4.51 12.77
C ILE A 148 -8.21 -6.04 12.72
N VAL A 149 -7.45 -6.73 13.58
CA VAL A 149 -7.49 -8.20 13.61
C VAL A 149 -8.89 -8.69 13.95
N SER A 150 -9.52 -8.12 14.98
CA SER A 150 -10.86 -8.52 15.42
C SER A 150 -11.94 -8.29 14.36
N VAL A 151 -11.99 -7.12 13.72
CA VAL A 151 -13.04 -6.81 12.74
C VAL A 151 -12.90 -7.65 11.46
N LEU A 152 -11.70 -8.16 11.18
CA LEU A 152 -11.43 -8.99 10.00
C LEU A 152 -11.55 -10.49 10.27
N GLU A 153 -11.80 -10.92 11.52
CA GLU A 153 -12.04 -12.33 11.83
C GLU A 153 -13.12 -12.94 10.93
N GLY A 154 -12.88 -14.16 10.44
CA GLY A 154 -13.83 -14.91 9.59
C GLY A 154 -13.76 -14.60 8.10
N ILE A 155 -12.79 -13.81 7.61
CA ILE A 155 -12.44 -13.86 6.19
C ILE A 155 -11.87 -15.23 5.82
N GLU A 156 -12.08 -15.67 4.58
CA GLU A 156 -11.62 -16.98 4.10
C GLU A 156 -10.69 -16.87 2.88
N PRO A 157 -9.39 -16.57 3.08
CA PRO A 157 -8.42 -16.56 2.00
C PRO A 157 -8.25 -17.96 1.38
N ARG A 158 -8.17 -18.01 0.05
CA ARG A 158 -8.10 -19.24 -0.75
C ARG A 158 -6.79 -19.30 -1.53
N GLY A 159 -6.49 -20.47 -2.09
CA GLY A 159 -5.35 -20.63 -2.99
C GLY A 159 -5.44 -19.67 -4.18
N ALA A 160 -4.34 -18.96 -4.46
CA ALA A 160 -4.23 -18.04 -5.57
C ALA A 160 -4.42 -18.76 -6.91
N ARG A 161 -5.27 -18.20 -7.78
CA ARG A 161 -5.43 -18.64 -9.18
C ARG A 161 -4.48 -17.90 -10.12
N VAL A 162 -4.22 -16.62 -9.81
CA VAL A 162 -3.17 -15.82 -10.44
C VAL A 162 -2.10 -15.55 -9.37
N PRO A 163 -0.82 -15.83 -9.64
CA PRO A 163 0.28 -15.52 -8.72
C PRO A 163 0.25 -14.05 -8.26
N MET A 164 0.46 -13.82 -6.96
CA MET A 164 0.52 -12.48 -6.37
C MET A 164 1.88 -12.26 -5.71
N VAL A 165 2.49 -11.10 -5.91
CA VAL A 165 3.66 -10.67 -5.12
C VAL A 165 3.20 -9.68 -4.06
N SER A 166 3.56 -9.92 -2.80
CA SER A 166 3.33 -8.97 -1.70
C SER A 166 4.22 -7.75 -1.87
N ALA A 167 3.65 -6.55 -1.82
CA ALA A 167 4.45 -5.34 -1.75
C ALA A 167 4.95 -5.06 -0.33
N MET A 168 4.57 -5.84 0.68
CA MET A 168 5.16 -5.77 2.01
C MET A 168 6.47 -6.57 2.09
N SER A 169 6.45 -7.83 1.64
CA SER A 169 7.60 -8.74 1.79
C SER A 169 8.44 -8.91 0.53
N GLY A 170 7.91 -8.58 -0.65
CA GLY A 170 8.51 -8.93 -1.94
C GLY A 170 8.48 -10.43 -2.23
N GLU A 171 7.68 -11.21 -1.51
CA GLU A 171 7.54 -12.65 -1.70
C GLU A 171 6.31 -12.98 -2.55
N TRP A 172 6.37 -14.10 -3.27
CA TRP A 172 5.22 -14.71 -3.91
C TRP A 172 4.28 -15.30 -2.87
N LEU A 173 2.99 -14.97 -2.98
CA LEU A 173 1.93 -15.41 -2.08
C LEU A 173 1.16 -16.59 -2.69
N ASN A 174 0.85 -17.57 -1.85
CA ASN A 174 0.02 -18.74 -2.19
C ASN A 174 -1.47 -18.51 -1.90
N GLY A 175 -1.80 -17.54 -1.04
CA GLY A 175 -3.15 -17.06 -0.77
C GLY A 175 -3.65 -17.27 0.66
N PRO A 176 -3.62 -18.48 1.24
CA PRO A 176 -4.08 -18.75 2.61
C PRO A 176 -3.42 -17.89 3.70
N GLU A 177 -2.23 -17.34 3.43
CA GLU A 177 -1.53 -16.44 4.34
C GLU A 177 -2.12 -15.02 4.44
N LEU A 178 -3.08 -14.62 3.59
CA LEU A 178 -3.75 -13.29 3.64
C LEU A 178 -4.79 -13.20 4.78
N THR A 179 -4.39 -13.58 5.99
CA THR A 179 -5.22 -13.60 7.21
C THR A 179 -5.46 -12.19 7.78
N PRO A 180 -6.32 -12.01 8.80
CA PRO A 180 -6.44 -10.73 9.50
C PRO A 180 -5.11 -10.12 9.95
N GLU A 181 -4.16 -10.95 10.40
CA GLU A 181 -2.81 -10.55 10.80
C GLU A 181 -2.01 -10.02 9.62
N TYR A 182 -2.15 -10.62 8.43
CA TYR A 182 -1.54 -10.09 7.21
C TYR A 182 -2.07 -8.70 6.89
N TRP A 183 -3.39 -8.50 6.97
CA TRP A 183 -3.98 -7.20 6.64
C TRP A 183 -3.60 -6.09 7.64
N TYR A 184 -3.43 -6.44 8.92
CA TYR A 184 -2.78 -5.55 9.88
C TYR A 184 -1.33 -5.25 9.49
N ALA A 185 -0.52 -6.28 9.25
CA ALA A 185 0.89 -6.12 8.89
C ALA A 185 1.06 -5.26 7.63
N SER A 186 0.27 -5.50 6.57
CA SER A 186 0.29 -4.72 5.34
C SER A 186 -0.05 -3.24 5.54
N LEU A 187 -0.79 -2.88 6.60
CA LEU A 187 -1.07 -1.49 6.96
C LEU A 187 0.05 -0.88 7.82
N ARG A 188 0.75 -1.70 8.60
CA ARG A 188 1.77 -1.28 9.56
C ARG A 188 3.17 -1.20 8.97
N GLU A 189 3.52 -2.13 8.09
CA GLU A 189 4.85 -2.30 7.52
C GLU A 189 5.06 -1.41 6.29
N THR A 190 6.33 -1.22 5.91
CA THR A 190 6.72 -0.49 4.70
C THR A 190 6.21 -1.19 3.44
N VAL A 191 5.74 -0.42 2.47
CA VAL A 191 5.42 -0.91 1.11
C VAL A 191 6.68 -0.89 0.24
N GLU A 192 7.31 -2.04 0.08
CA GLU A 192 8.46 -2.33 -0.79
C GLU A 192 8.02 -2.58 -2.26
N PHE A 193 7.32 -1.62 -2.87
CA PHE A 193 6.79 -1.77 -4.23
C PHE A 193 7.90 -1.93 -5.30
N ASP A 194 8.98 -1.16 -5.20
CA ASP A 194 10.17 -1.29 -6.06
C ASP A 194 10.75 -2.71 -6.03
N ARG A 195 10.81 -3.34 -4.83
CA ARG A 195 11.23 -4.72 -4.68
C ARG A 195 10.26 -5.67 -5.38
N ALA A 196 8.96 -5.49 -5.20
CA ALA A 196 7.94 -6.35 -5.83
C ALA A 196 8.01 -6.28 -7.37
N ILE A 197 8.21 -5.10 -7.95
CA ILE A 197 8.38 -4.92 -9.39
C ILE A 197 9.66 -5.59 -9.90
N ARG A 198 10.78 -5.50 -9.18
CA ARG A 198 12.01 -6.22 -9.54
C ARG A 198 11.82 -7.73 -9.53
N VAL A 199 11.14 -8.27 -8.51
CA VAL A 199 10.83 -9.71 -8.43
C VAL A 199 10.00 -10.17 -9.64
N LEU A 200 9.02 -9.36 -10.06
CA LEU A 200 8.25 -9.65 -11.28
C LEU A 200 9.13 -9.61 -12.54
N GLY A 201 9.98 -8.59 -12.68
CA GLY A 201 10.91 -8.46 -13.81
C GLY A 201 11.93 -9.61 -13.90
N GLU A 202 12.53 -9.99 -12.78
CA GLU A 202 13.46 -11.12 -12.67
C GLU A 202 12.77 -12.47 -12.95
N SER A 203 11.46 -12.55 -12.71
CA SER A 203 10.63 -13.72 -13.06
C SER A 203 10.17 -13.74 -14.52
N GLY A 204 10.58 -12.76 -15.33
CA GLY A 204 10.34 -12.71 -16.77
C GLY A 204 9.11 -11.88 -17.20
N HIS A 205 8.45 -11.17 -16.29
CA HIS A 205 7.35 -10.27 -16.65
C HIS A 205 7.90 -8.96 -17.23
N GLY A 206 7.54 -8.63 -18.47
CA GLY A 206 8.03 -7.44 -19.18
C GLY A 206 6.96 -6.40 -19.55
N VAL A 207 5.68 -6.67 -19.22
CA VAL A 207 4.55 -5.77 -19.49
C VAL A 207 3.78 -5.58 -18.19
N PHE A 208 3.56 -4.31 -17.82
CA PHE A 208 2.85 -3.94 -16.61
C PHE A 208 1.64 -3.09 -16.97
N VAL A 209 0.49 -3.40 -16.37
CA VAL A 209 -0.77 -2.68 -16.55
C VAL A 209 -1.20 -2.11 -15.20
N GLU A 210 -1.24 -0.78 -15.07
CA GLU A 210 -1.76 -0.13 -13.87
C GLU A 210 -3.30 -0.04 -13.96
N SER A 211 -4.00 -0.89 -13.18
CA SER A 211 -5.47 -0.89 -13.11
C SER A 211 -5.98 0.16 -12.12
N SER A 212 -5.83 1.44 -12.45
CA SER A 212 -6.20 2.58 -11.58
C SER A 212 -6.95 3.68 -12.36
N PRO A 213 -7.70 4.57 -11.69
CA PRO A 213 -8.38 5.69 -12.36
C PRO A 213 -7.42 6.77 -12.89
N HIS A 214 -6.17 6.77 -12.41
CA HIS A 214 -5.11 7.69 -12.86
C HIS A 214 -3.74 7.04 -12.61
N PRO A 215 -2.82 7.06 -13.59
CA PRO A 215 -1.51 6.43 -13.43
C PRO A 215 -0.67 7.18 -12.39
N VAL A 216 -0.37 6.53 -11.27
CA VAL A 216 0.44 7.06 -10.18
C VAL A 216 1.76 6.30 -10.03
N LEU A 217 1.73 4.99 -10.29
CA LEU A 217 2.89 4.10 -10.08
C LEU A 217 3.66 3.81 -11.37
N THR A 218 3.07 4.08 -12.54
CA THR A 218 3.71 3.89 -13.84
C THR A 218 5.12 4.47 -13.95
N PRO A 219 5.46 5.67 -13.43
CA PRO A 219 6.84 6.19 -13.49
C PRO A 219 7.87 5.42 -12.65
N ALA A 220 7.42 4.50 -11.81
CA ALA A 220 8.25 3.71 -10.89
C ALA A 220 8.54 2.28 -11.41
N ILE A 221 7.94 1.90 -12.55
CA ILE A 221 8.08 0.61 -13.24
C ILE A 221 8.99 0.81 -14.46
#